data_AF-A0A292Z331-F1
#
_entry.id   AF-A0A292Z331-F1
#
_cell.length_a   1.000
_cell.length_b   1.000
_cell.length_c   1.000
_cell.angle_alpha   90.00
_cell.angle_beta   90.00
_cell.angle_gamma   90.00
#
_symmetry.space_group_name_H-M   'P 1'
#
loop_
_entity.id
_entity.type
_entity.pdbx_description
1 polymer ?
#
loop_
_entity_poly.entity_id
_entity_poly.type
_entity_poly.pdbx_seq_one_letter_code
_entity_poly.pdbx_strand_id
1 'polypeptide(L)'
;MNRLRSITAPQFLLALLVASAVVHAVHGFRLWDVSRLAIIDAVLTIVMLVIAGMLARTLKTPAAQPVPLLSAAVAGAIGVATFLLPSVLALTQGRPLAGLFDGWAFAALVVDAIVVRIAIFALRRTLPTG
;
A
#
# COMPACT_ATOMS: atom_id res chain seq x y z
N MET A 1 32.07 13.06 -9.84
CA MET A 1 30.70 13.58 -10.07
C MET A 1 29.71 12.43 -9.97
N ASN A 2 29.04 12.26 -8.82
CA ASN A 2 27.99 11.25 -8.65
C ASN A 2 26.77 11.66 -9.49
N ARG A 3 26.52 10.98 -10.62
CA ARG A 3 25.24 11.11 -11.33
C ARG A 3 24.17 10.54 -10.42
N LEU A 4 23.35 11.39 -9.83
CA LEU A 4 22.11 10.98 -9.17
C LEU A 4 21.30 10.19 -10.20
N ARG A 5 21.20 8.87 -10.03
CA ARG A 5 20.36 8.03 -10.90
C ARG A 5 18.92 8.48 -10.70
N SER A 6 18.23 8.85 -11.78
CA SER A 6 16.81 9.17 -11.74
C SER A 6 16.02 7.95 -11.28
N ILE A 7 15.30 8.07 -10.16
CA ILE A 7 14.41 7.01 -9.65
C ILE A 7 13.21 6.91 -10.59
N THR A 8 12.95 5.71 -11.11
CA THR A 8 11.77 5.46 -11.95
C THR A 8 10.52 5.21 -11.11
N ALA A 9 9.33 5.43 -11.66
CA ALA A 9 8.08 5.21 -10.93
C ALA A 9 7.95 3.77 -10.36
N PRO A 10 8.33 2.69 -11.07
CA PRO A 10 8.36 1.34 -10.50
C PRO A 10 9.32 1.17 -9.31
N GLN A 11 10.49 1.84 -9.33
CA GLN A 11 11.43 1.81 -8.22
C GLN A 11 10.90 2.55 -7.00
N PHE A 12 10.25 3.69 -7.21
CA PHE A 12 9.58 4.44 -6.15
C PHE A 12 8.41 3.63 -5.56
N LEU A 13 7.61 2.99 -6.41
CA LEU A 13 6.53 2.11 -5.98
C LEU A 13 7.04 0.92 -5.17
N LEU A 14 8.17 0.31 -5.55
CA LEU A 14 8.78 -0.76 -4.78
C LEU A 14 9.11 -0.31 -3.35
N ALA A 15 9.70 0.88 -3.19
CA ALA A 15 9.99 1.45 -1.88
C ALA A 15 8.70 1.71 -1.08
N LEU A 16 7.65 2.21 -1.73
CA LEU A 16 6.35 2.43 -1.10
C LEU A 16 5.66 1.13 -0.65
N LEU A 17 5.76 0.05 -1.43
CA LEU A 17 5.21 -1.25 -1.03
C LEU A 17 5.92 -1.82 0.20
N VAL A 18 7.24 -1.66 0.28
CA VAL A 18 8.00 -2.03 1.49
C VAL A 18 7.59 -1.14 2.67
N ALA A 19 7.45 0.18 2.46
CA ALA A 19 6.98 1.08 3.51
C ALA A 19 5.57 0.71 3.99
N SER A 20 4.64 0.39 3.08
CA SER A 20 3.28 -0.09 3.37
C SER A 20 3.32 -1.38 4.20
N ALA A 21 4.14 -2.36 3.80
CA ALA A 21 4.33 -3.58 4.58
C ALA A 21 4.82 -3.30 6.00
N VAL A 22 5.77 -2.37 6.18
CA VAL A 22 6.29 -2.01 7.52
C VAL A 22 5.22 -1.35 8.38
N VAL A 23 4.47 -0.37 7.86
CA VAL A 23 3.42 0.29 8.65
C VAL A 23 2.30 -0.68 9.04
N HIS A 24 1.89 -1.58 8.14
CA HIS A 24 0.94 -2.65 8.48
C HIS A 24 1.52 -3.64 9.50
N ALA A 25 2.77 -4.04 9.38
CA ALA A 25 3.39 -4.95 10.35
C ALA A 25 3.45 -4.32 11.75
N VAL A 26 3.82 -3.04 11.85
CA VAL A 26 3.89 -2.32 13.13
C VAL A 26 2.49 -2.11 13.71
N HIS A 27 1.51 -1.70 12.89
CA HIS A 27 0.13 -1.51 13.32
C HIS A 27 -0.49 -2.84 13.76
N GLY A 28 -0.33 -3.90 12.97
CA GLY A 28 -0.80 -5.25 13.29
C GLY A 28 -0.17 -5.81 14.56
N PHE A 29 1.13 -5.63 14.77
CA PHE A 29 1.81 -6.04 16.01
C PHE A 29 1.25 -5.33 17.24
N ARG A 30 0.99 -4.01 17.14
CA ARG A 30 0.38 -3.23 18.23
C ARG A 30 -1.06 -3.66 18.54
N LEU A 31 -1.76 -4.16 17.54
CA LEU A 31 -3.14 -4.61 17.67
C LEU A 31 -3.30 -6.09 18.03
N TRP A 32 -2.21 -6.87 18.02
CA TRP A 32 -2.26 -8.34 18.05
C TRP A 32 -3.08 -8.91 19.21
N ASP A 33 -2.88 -8.37 20.42
CA ASP A 33 -3.55 -8.84 21.64
C ASP A 33 -4.92 -8.18 21.89
N VAL A 34 -5.28 -7.15 21.12
CA VAL A 34 -6.44 -6.28 21.40
C VAL A 34 -7.50 -6.29 20.31
N SER A 35 -7.16 -6.65 19.07
CA SER A 35 -8.08 -6.54 17.94
C SER A 35 -7.82 -7.56 16.84
N ARG A 36 -8.91 -8.14 16.30
CA ARG A 36 -8.85 -9.00 15.11
C ARG A 36 -8.42 -8.26 13.84
N LEU A 37 -8.42 -6.92 13.84
CA LEU A 37 -7.86 -6.12 12.74
C LEU A 37 -6.36 -6.42 12.52
N ALA A 38 -5.65 -6.88 13.55
CA ALA A 38 -4.26 -7.32 13.42
C ALA A 38 -4.06 -8.44 12.38
N ILE A 39 -5.07 -9.31 12.18
CA ILE A 39 -5.03 -10.37 11.16
C ILE A 39 -5.06 -9.73 9.76
N ILE A 40 -5.88 -8.70 9.57
CA ILE A 40 -5.99 -7.99 8.29
C ILE A 40 -4.67 -7.30 7.98
N ASP A 41 -4.06 -6.62 8.96
CA ASP A 41 -2.75 -5.99 8.82
C ASP A 41 -1.63 -7.00 8.51
N ALA A 42 -1.64 -8.17 9.16
CA ALA A 42 -0.69 -9.24 8.85
C ALA A 42 -0.86 -9.75 7.41
N VAL A 43 -2.09 -9.92 6.95
CA VAL A 43 -2.37 -10.31 5.56
C VAL A 43 -1.91 -9.23 4.58
N LEU A 44 -2.22 -7.95 4.84
CA LEU A 44 -1.78 -6.84 4.00
C LEU A 44 -0.26 -6.74 3.95
N THR A 45 0.43 -6.95 5.07
CA THR A 45 1.90 -7.03 5.13
C THR A 45 2.44 -8.06 4.14
N ILE A 46 1.91 -9.29 4.19
CA ILE A 46 2.34 -10.39 3.30
C ILE A 46 2.03 -10.04 1.84
N VAL A 47 0.83 -9.54 1.56
CA VAL A 47 0.41 -9.14 0.20
C VAL A 47 1.35 -8.09 -0.38
N MET A 48 1.68 -7.05 0.39
CA MET A 48 2.58 -5.98 -0.06
C MET A 48 3.99 -6.51 -0.33
N LEU A 49 4.51 -7.42 0.49
CA LEU A 49 5.81 -8.04 0.27
C LEU A 49 5.83 -8.95 -0.96
N VAL A 50 4.75 -9.71 -1.20
CA VAL A 50 4.61 -10.54 -2.41
C VAL A 50 4.60 -9.65 -3.66
N ILE A 51 3.80 -8.59 -3.66
CA ILE A 51 3.72 -7.65 -4.79
C ILE A 51 5.07 -6.95 -4.98
N ALA A 52 5.75 -6.55 -3.91
CA ALA A 52 7.09 -5.98 -3.97
C ALA A 52 8.09 -6.95 -4.61
N GLY A 53 8.06 -8.23 -4.21
CA GLY A 53 8.89 -9.27 -4.80
C GLY A 53 8.60 -9.50 -6.30
N MET A 54 7.32 -9.49 -6.69
CA MET A 54 6.91 -9.57 -8.09
C MET A 54 7.41 -8.37 -8.89
N LEU A 55 7.22 -7.15 -8.37
CA LEU A 55 7.66 -5.92 -9.02
C LEU A 55 9.19 -5.85 -9.14
N ALA A 56 9.92 -6.24 -8.10
CA ALA A 56 11.38 -6.30 -8.10
C ALA A 56 11.92 -7.22 -9.21
N ARG A 57 11.27 -8.38 -9.42
CA ARG A 57 11.63 -9.33 -10.49
C ARG A 57 11.35 -8.77 -11.89
N THR A 58 10.38 -7.87 -12.05
CA THR A 58 9.99 -7.31 -13.34
C THR A 58 10.60 -5.94 -13.65
N LEU A 59 11.46 -5.40 -12.78
CA LEU A 59 12.14 -4.11 -13.00
C LEU A 59 12.96 -4.07 -14.30
N LYS A 60 13.54 -5.21 -14.71
CA LYS A 60 14.33 -5.34 -15.94
C LYS A 60 13.50 -5.76 -17.16
N THR A 61 12.23 -6.10 -16.97
CA THR A 61 11.34 -6.64 -18.02
C THR A 61 10.02 -5.85 -18.05
N PRO A 62 10.00 -4.65 -18.67
CA PRO A 62 8.84 -3.76 -18.66
C PRO A 62 7.52 -4.41 -19.13
N ALA A 63 7.58 -5.32 -20.10
CA ALA A 63 6.42 -6.04 -20.61
C ALA A 63 5.71 -6.91 -19.53
N ALA A 64 6.41 -7.31 -18.46
CA ALA A 64 5.85 -8.11 -17.37
C ALA A 64 5.31 -7.26 -16.20
N GLN A 65 5.40 -5.93 -16.28
CA GLN A 65 5.00 -5.01 -15.21
C GLN A 65 3.48 -4.79 -15.03
N PRO A 66 2.58 -4.96 -16.04
CA PRO A 66 1.17 -4.64 -15.84
C PRO A 66 0.50 -5.38 -14.67
N VAL A 67 0.84 -6.66 -14.47
CA VAL A 67 0.29 -7.48 -13.38
C VAL A 67 0.70 -6.94 -12.00
N PRO A 68 1.99 -6.84 -11.62
CA PRO A 68 2.36 -6.31 -10.31
C PRO A 68 1.92 -4.86 -10.08
N LEU A 69 1.82 -4.03 -11.13
CA LEU A 69 1.30 -2.67 -11.02
C LEU A 69 -0.21 -2.67 -10.70
N LEU A 70 -1.00 -3.49 -11.38
CA LEU A 70 -2.42 -3.63 -11.07
C LEU A 70 -2.63 -4.21 -9.66
N SER A 71 -1.87 -5.23 -9.29
CA SER A 71 -1.91 -5.82 -7.95
C SER A 71 -1.60 -4.78 -6.87
N ALA A 72 -0.58 -3.94 -7.07
CA ALA A 72 -0.25 -2.85 -6.15
C ALA A 72 -1.40 -1.84 -6.00
N ALA A 73 -2.03 -1.45 -7.12
CA ALA A 73 -3.17 -0.54 -7.09
C ALA A 73 -4.37 -1.13 -6.32
N VAL A 74 -4.68 -2.41 -6.54
CA VAL A 74 -5.78 -3.09 -5.85
C VAL A 74 -5.47 -3.25 -4.37
N ALA A 75 -4.26 -3.71 -4.01
CA ALA A 75 -3.85 -3.90 -2.63
C ALA A 75 -3.85 -2.58 -1.85
N GLY A 76 -3.33 -1.50 -2.44
CA GLY A 76 -3.39 -0.17 -1.83
C GLY A 76 -4.83 0.33 -1.66
N ALA A 77 -5.73 0.07 -2.61
CA ALA A 77 -7.13 0.44 -2.47
C ALA A 77 -7.83 -0.33 -1.33
N ILE A 78 -7.50 -1.61 -1.15
CA ILE A 78 -7.97 -2.42 -0.02
C ILE A 78 -7.43 -1.85 1.30
N GLY A 79 -6.13 -1.54 1.38
CA GLY A 79 -5.54 -0.93 2.57
C GLY A 79 -6.20 0.39 2.94
N VAL A 80 -6.41 1.30 1.97
CA VAL A 80 -7.21 2.53 2.17
C VAL A 80 -8.60 2.22 2.72
N ALA A 81 -9.30 1.24 2.14
CA ALA A 81 -10.63 0.84 2.58
C ALA A 81 -10.64 0.31 4.02
N THR A 82 -9.60 -0.44 4.45
CA THR A 82 -9.53 -0.99 5.82
C THR A 82 -9.49 0.08 6.91
N PHE A 83 -8.99 1.28 6.60
CA PHE A 83 -8.99 2.40 7.54
C PHE A 83 -10.21 3.32 7.37
N LEU A 84 -10.62 3.61 6.13
CA LEU A 84 -11.71 4.55 5.88
C LEU A 84 -13.09 3.98 6.23
N LEU A 85 -13.39 2.73 5.89
CA LEU A 85 -14.74 2.16 6.11
C LEU A 85 -15.12 2.14 7.60
N PRO A 86 -14.28 1.62 8.52
CA PRO A 86 -14.59 1.65 9.95
C PRO A 86 -14.73 3.08 10.49
N SER A 87 -13.92 4.01 9.99
CA SER A 87 -13.95 5.42 10.40
C SER A 87 -15.26 6.10 9.99
N VAL A 88 -15.69 5.91 8.74
CA VAL A 88 -16.98 6.42 8.24
C VAL A 88 -18.13 5.83 9.04
N LEU A 89 -18.12 4.52 9.29
CA LEU A 89 -19.15 3.85 10.07
C LEU A 89 -19.22 4.40 11.51
N ALA A 90 -18.08 4.58 12.17
CA ALA A 90 -18.02 5.15 13.52
C ALA A 90 -18.61 6.56 13.58
N LEU A 91 -18.30 7.40 12.59
CA LEU A 91 -18.86 8.75 12.48
C LEU A 91 -20.38 8.72 12.30
N THR A 92 -20.91 7.82 11.46
CA THR A 92 -22.38 7.68 11.30
C THR A 92 -23.10 7.23 12.57
N GLN A 93 -22.37 6.64 13.52
CA GLN A 93 -22.89 6.22 14.83
C GLN A 93 -22.65 7.27 15.93
N GLY A 94 -22.14 8.46 15.59
CA GLY A 94 -21.80 9.52 16.55
C GLY A 94 -20.62 9.17 17.46
N ARG A 95 -19.82 8.16 17.11
CA ARG A 95 -18.64 7.75 17.90
C ARG A 95 -17.43 8.59 17.49
N PRO A 96 -16.60 9.04 18.46
CA PRO A 96 -15.37 9.74 18.13
C PRO A 96 -14.40 8.82 17.38
N LEU A 97 -13.60 9.39 16.47
CA LEU A 97 -12.52 8.68 15.77
C LEU A 97 -11.34 8.32 16.69
N ALA A 98 -11.31 8.91 17.89
CA ALA A 98 -10.29 8.64 18.90
C ALA A 98 -10.26 7.14 19.24
N GLY A 99 -9.13 6.50 18.98
CA GLY A 99 -8.92 5.05 19.18
C GLY A 99 -9.03 4.19 17.91
N LEU A 100 -9.57 4.72 16.80
CA LEU A 100 -9.60 4.05 15.49
C LEU A 100 -8.47 4.54 14.56
N PHE A 101 -7.94 5.73 14.81
CA PHE A 101 -6.92 6.38 13.99
C PHE A 101 -5.75 6.84 14.87
N ASP A 102 -4.78 5.96 15.09
CA ASP A 102 -3.49 6.36 15.67
C ASP A 102 -2.53 6.84 14.58
N GLY A 103 -1.32 7.26 14.97
CA GLY A 103 -0.32 7.73 14.01
C GLY A 103 0.11 6.68 12.98
N TRP A 104 0.05 5.39 13.32
CA TRP A 104 0.43 4.30 12.41
C TRP A 104 -0.69 3.95 11.44
N ALA A 105 -1.95 3.93 11.92
CA ALA A 105 -3.13 3.80 11.06
C ALA A 105 -3.18 4.94 10.02
N PHE A 106 -2.88 6.17 10.44
CA PHE A 106 -2.78 7.30 9.52
C PHE A 106 -1.64 7.16 8.52
N ALA A 107 -0.45 6.72 8.97
CA ALA A 107 0.68 6.47 8.08
C ALA A 107 0.34 5.39 7.04
N ALA A 108 -0.29 4.29 7.45
CA ALA A 108 -0.73 3.22 6.56
C ALA A 108 -1.71 3.74 5.49
N LEU A 109 -2.77 4.46 5.92
CA LEU A 109 -3.72 5.09 4.99
C LEU A 109 -3.02 5.96 3.94
N VAL A 110 -2.10 6.83 4.39
CA VAL A 110 -1.40 7.75 3.49
C VAL A 110 -0.51 7.01 2.51
N VAL A 111 0.28 6.04 2.99
CA VAL A 111 1.18 5.26 2.13
C VAL A 111 0.38 4.48 1.09
N ASP A 112 -0.72 3.83 1.48
CA ASP A 112 -1.56 3.06 0.58
C ASP A 112 -2.22 3.94 -0.49
N ALA A 113 -2.71 5.12 -0.12
CA ALA A 113 -3.26 6.07 -1.08
C ALA A 113 -2.20 6.51 -2.12
N ILE A 114 -0.95 6.69 -1.70
CA ILE A 114 0.16 7.00 -2.61
C ILE A 114 0.49 5.78 -3.49
N VAL A 115 0.53 4.57 -2.93
CA VAL A 115 0.72 3.31 -3.68
C VAL A 115 -0.28 3.22 -4.81
N VAL A 116 -1.58 3.44 -4.55
CA VAL A 116 -2.63 3.44 -5.58
C VAL A 116 -2.31 4.42 -6.70
N ARG A 117 -2.01 5.67 -6.34
CA ARG A 117 -1.77 6.75 -7.30
C ARG A 117 -0.56 6.46 -8.19
N ILE A 118 0.55 6.02 -7.60
CA ILE A 118 1.78 5.73 -8.33
C ILE A 118 1.63 4.46 -9.18
N ALA A 119 0.96 3.43 -8.67
CA ALA A 119 0.70 2.19 -9.39
C ALA A 119 -0.15 2.43 -10.64
N ILE A 120 -1.26 3.18 -10.53
CA ILE A 120 -2.11 3.53 -11.67
C ILE A 120 -1.35 4.39 -12.67
N PHE A 121 -0.58 5.36 -12.19
CA PHE A 121 0.24 6.23 -13.05
C PHE A 121 1.27 5.42 -13.86
N ALA A 122 1.97 4.49 -13.21
CA ALA A 122 2.92 3.61 -13.88
C ALA A 122 2.20 2.68 -14.87
N LEU A 123 1.07 2.09 -14.48
CA LEU A 123 0.28 1.18 -15.31
C LEU A 123 -0.18 1.85 -16.61
N ARG A 124 -0.71 3.08 -16.53
CA ARG A 124 -1.12 3.86 -17.70
C ARG A 124 0.00 4.13 -18.69
N ARG A 125 1.26 4.16 -18.24
CA ARG A 125 2.44 4.33 -19.11
C ARG A 125 2.94 3.02 -19.71
N THR A 126 2.52 1.88 -19.16
CA THR A 126 2.89 0.55 -19.67
C THR A 126 1.87 -0.03 -20.66
N LEU A 127 0.63 0.45 -20.63
CA LEU A 127 -0.41 0.01 -21.56
C LEU A 127 -0.24 0.74 -22.91
N PRO A 128 -0.40 0.05 -24.06
CA PRO A 128 -0.43 0.70 -25.36
C PRO A 128 -1.54 1.76 -25.35
N THR A 129 -1.20 3.01 -25.64
CA THR A 129 -2.21 4.00 -26.00
C THR A 129 -2.82 3.55 -27.32
N GLY A 130 -4.08 3.12 -27.29
CA GLY A 130 -4.85 2.90 -28.52
C GLY A 130 -4.97 4.17 -29.35
#